data_AF-A0A8B0SPB9-F1
#
_entry.id   AF-A0A8B0SPB9-F1
#
_cell.length_a   1.000
_cell.length_b   1.000
_cell.length_c   1.000
_cell.angle_alpha   90.00
_cell.angle_beta   90.00
_cell.angle_gamma   90.00
#
_symmetry.space_group_name_H-M   'P 1'
#
loop_
_entity.id
_entity.type
_entity.pdbx_description
1 polymer ?
#
loop_
_entity_poly.entity_id
_entity_poly.type
_entity_poly.pdbx_seq_one_letter_code
_entity_poly.pdbx_strand_id
1 'polypeptide(L)' 'MLHVLIIALTIATWMVTNNLLYTAIVLGVGWIAASLLSRVLTWVFYALLIGLVGLYVYAHQTDQSFMLLLWKVIF' A
#
# COMPACT_ATOMS: atom_id res chain seq x y z
N MET A 1 -1.38 -4.14 -9.14
CA MET A 1 -0.30 -5.10 -8.86
C MET A 1 -0.69 -6.13 -7.79
N LEU A 2 -1.28 -5.75 -6.65
CA LEU A 2 -1.70 -6.70 -5.60
C LEU A 2 -2.66 -7.79 -6.10
N HIS A 3 -3.71 -7.44 -6.87
CA HIS A 3 -4.63 -8.43 -7.45
C HIS A 3 -3.95 -9.40 -8.42
N VAL A 4 -2.90 -8.96 -9.13
CA VAL A 4 -2.12 -9.83 -10.03
C VAL A 4 -1.34 -10.87 -9.22
N LEU A 5 -0.80 -10.48 -8.06
CA LEU A 5 -0.15 -11.42 -7.13
C LEU A 5 -1.13 -12.44 -6.58
N ILE A 6 -2.37 -12.04 -6.26
CA ILE A 6 -3.42 -12.96 -5.84
C ILE A 6 -3.74 -13.97 -6.95
N ILE A 7 -3.89 -13.52 -8.20
CA ILE A 7 -4.13 -14.42 -9.33
C ILE A 7 -2.99 -15.43 -9.49
N ALA A 8 -1.73 -14.99 -9.38
CA ALA A 8 -0.58 -15.89 -9.44
C ALA A 8 -0.59 -16.93 -8.29
N LEU A 9 -0.90 -16.49 -7.07
CA LEU A 9 -1.05 -17.36 -5.90
C LEU A 9 -2.20 -18.37 -6.06
N THR A 10 -3.32 -17.94 -6.63
CA THR A 10 -4.46 -18.82 -6.92
C THR A 10 -4.09 -19.89 -7.95
N ILE A 11 -3.38 -19.51 -9.03
CA ILE A 11 -2.90 -20.46 -10.04
C ILE A 11 -1.93 -21.47 -9.42
N ALA A 12 -0.95 -20.99 -8.64
CA ALA A 12 -0.01 -21.86 -7.94
C ALA A 12 -0.71 -22.83 -6.98
N THR A 13 -1.70 -22.34 -6.22
CA THR A 13 -2.51 -23.15 -5.30
C THR A 13 -3.27 -24.23 -6.05
N TRP A 14 -3.85 -23.91 -7.21
CA TRP A 14 -4.55 -24.87 -8.04
C TRP A 14 -3.62 -25.96 -8.55
N MET A 15 -2.43 -25.58 -9.04
CA MET A 15 -1.43 -26.54 -9.55
C MET A 15 -0.96 -27.53 -8.47
N VAL A 16 -0.89 -27.09 -7.21
CA VAL A 16 -0.44 -27.94 -6.09
C VAL A 16 -1.57 -28.81 -5.55
N THR A 17 -2.77 -28.26 -5.40
CA THR A 17 -3.88 -28.94 -4.70
C THR A 17 -4.83 -29.69 -5.64
N ASN A 18 -4.88 -29.32 -6.92
CA ASN A 18 -5.88 -29.76 -7.91
C ASN A 18 -7.33 -29.68 -7.41
N ASN A 19 -7.59 -28.87 -6.37
CA ASN A 19 -8.88 -28.76 -5.72
C ASN A 19 -9.49 -27.40 -6.04
N LEU A 20 -10.57 -27.43 -6.83
CA LEU A 20 -11.26 -26.22 -7.28
C LEU A 20 -11.90 -25.44 -6.12
N LEU A 21 -12.41 -26.13 -5.10
CA LEU A 21 -13.04 -25.47 -3.95
C LEU A 21 -12.00 -24.73 -3.11
N TYR A 22 -10.86 -25.36 -2.84
CA TYR A 22 -9.76 -24.71 -2.11
C TYR A 22 -9.19 -23.50 -2.89
N THR A 23 -9.03 -23.66 -4.20
CA THR A 23 -8.57 -22.59 -5.10
C THR A 23 -9.53 -21.39 -5.09
N ALA A 24 -10.85 -21.65 -5.15
CA ALA A 24 -11.86 -20.59 -5.11
C ALA A 24 -11.85 -19.83 -3.78
N ILE A 25 -11.64 -20.52 -2.65
CA ILE A 25 -11.50 -19.89 -1.33
C ILE A 25 -10.27 -18.98 -1.29
N VAL A 26 -9.11 -19.45 -1.78
CA VAL A 26 -7.88 -18.64 -1.82
C VAL A 26 -8.06 -17.40 -2.69
N LEU A 27 -8.72 -17.52 -3.84
CA LEU A 27 -9.04 -16.38 -4.69
C LEU A 27 -9.93 -15.38 -3.96
N GLY A 28 -11.03 -15.84 -3.35
CA GLY A 28 -11.98 -14.98 -2.65
C GLY A 28 -11.35 -14.22 -1.48
N VAL A 29 -10.67 -14.93 -0.58
CA VAL A 29 -10.00 -14.34 0.58
C VAL A 29 -8.88 -13.41 0.15
N GLY A 30 -8.05 -13.85 -0.81
CA GLY A 30 -6.96 -13.05 -1.35
C GLY A 30 -7.44 -11.76 -2.00
N TRP A 31 -8.57 -11.80 -2.73
CA TRP A 31 -9.14 -10.64 -3.37
C TRP A 31 -9.63 -9.60 -2.36
N ILE A 32 -10.30 -10.04 -1.30
CA ILE A 32 -10.77 -9.17 -0.21
C ILE A 32 -9.57 -8.54 0.51
N ALA A 33 -8.58 -9.36 0.89
CA ALA A 33 -7.37 -8.89 1.56
C ALA A 33 -6.60 -7.87 0.73
N ALA A 34 -6.36 -8.17 -0.56
CA ALA A 34 -5.68 -7.26 -1.48
C ALA A 34 -6.46 -5.94 -1.67
N SER A 35 -7.78 -6.01 -1.71
CA SER A 35 -8.64 -4.81 -1.86
C SER A 35 -8.59 -3.93 -0.61
N LEU A 36 -8.64 -4.53 0.58
CA LEU A 36 -8.52 -3.81 1.86
C LEU A 36 -7.12 -3.20 2.00
N LEU A 37 -6.08 -3.99 1.75
CA LEU A 37 -4.69 -3.52 1.82
C LEU A 37 -4.45 -2.37 0.83
N SER A 38 -4.96 -2.48 -0.40
CA SER A 38 -4.85 -1.40 -1.40
C SER A 38 -5.52 -0.12 -0.90
N ARG A 39 -6.68 -0.20 -0.24
CA ARG A 39 -7.33 0.98 0.35
C ARG A 39 -6.47 1.58 1.45
N VAL A 40 -6.00 0.77 2.40
CA VAL A 40 -5.17 1.23 3.51
C VAL A 40 -3.89 1.89 3.01
N LEU A 41 -3.20 1.28 2.05
CA LEU A 41 -2.00 1.87 1.44
C LEU A 41 -2.30 3.22 0.77
N THR A 42 -3.44 3.35 0.09
CA THR A 42 -3.87 4.62 -0.48
C THR A 42 -4.11 5.69 0.59
N TRP A 43 -4.77 5.34 1.70
CA TRP A 43 -4.96 6.27 2.83
C TRP A 43 -3.63 6.72 3.43
N VAL A 44 -2.71 5.79 3.68
CA VAL A 44 -1.37 6.09 4.19
C VAL A 44 -0.60 6.98 3.21
N PHE A 45 -0.68 6.69 1.90
CA PHE A 45 -0.06 7.51 0.88
C PHE A 45 -0.61 8.95 0.89
N TYR A 46 -1.92 9.12 0.99
CA TYR A 46 -2.52 10.46 1.08
C TYR A 46 -2.13 11.18 2.38
N ALA A 47 -2.07 10.48 3.51
CA ALA A 47 -1.61 11.08 4.77
C ALA A 47 -0.15 11.57 4.66
N LEU A 48 0.74 10.78 4.04
CA LEU A 48 2.12 11.18 3.79
C LEU A 48 2.22 12.39 2.85
N LEU A 49 1.41 12.42 1.78
CA LEU A 49 1.35 13.58 0.87
C LEU A 49 0.91 14.85 1.60
N ILE A 50 -0.14 14.78 2.41
CA ILE A 50 -0.61 15.92 3.22
C ILE A 50 0.49 16.37 4.18
N GLY A 51 1.18 15.43 4.84
CA GLY A 51 2.32 15.74 5.71
C GLY A 51 3.45 16.46 4.97
N LEU A 52 3.84 16.00 3.78
CA LEU A 52 4.85 16.63 2.94
C LEU A 52 4.45 18.03 2.48
N VAL A 53 3.19 18.21 2.07
CA VAL A 53 2.66 19.52 1.68
C VAL A 53 2.66 20.47 2.87
N GLY A 54 2.21 20.01 4.05
CA GLY A 54 2.27 20.80 5.28
C GLY A 54 3.69 21.21 5.65
N LEU A 55 4.64 20.28 5.53
CA LEU A 55 6.06 20.54 5.77
C LEU A 55 6.63 21.56 4.78
N TYR A 56 6.25 21.49 3.51
CA TYR A 56 6.66 22.44 2.48
C TYR A 56 6.12 23.84 2.77
N VAL A 57 4.84 23.97 3.12
CA VAL A 57 4.23 25.25 3.49
C VAL A 57 4.93 25.84 4.72
N TYR A 58 5.22 25.01 5.73
CA TYR A 58 5.94 25.43 6.92
C TYR A 58 7.37 25.90 6.63
N ALA A 59 8.09 25.17 5.76
CA ALA A 59 9.41 25.55 5.31
C ALA A 59 9.40 26.92 4.60
N HIS A 60 8.39 27.15 3.75
CA HIS A 60 8.22 28.43 3.05
C HIS A 60 7.90 29.59 3.99
N GLN A 61 7.12 29.36 5.05
CA GLN A 61 6.78 30.40 6.03
C GLN A 61 7.92 30.75 6.99
N THR A 62 8.88 29.84 7.19
CA THR A 62 9.95 29.99 8.19
C THR A 62 11.33 30.24 7.58
N ASP A 63 11.41 30.39 6.25
CA ASP A 63 12.65 30.48 5.46
C ASP A 63 13.65 29.34 5.73
N GLN A 64 13.19 28.23 6.32
CA GLN A 64 14.01 27.07 6.61
C GLN A 64 14.07 26.15 5.39
N SER A 65 15.24 25.54 5.15
CA SER A 65 15.35 24.61 4.04
C SER A 65 14.47 23.37 4.28
N PHE A 66 13.62 23.05 3.29
CA PHE A 66 12.72 21.90 3.33
C PHE A 66 13.46 20.60 3.65
N MET A 67 14.65 20.39 3.07
CA MET A 67 15.44 19.18 3.33
C MET A 67 15.91 19.04 4.77
N LEU A 68 16.24 20.14 5.46
CA LEU A 68 16.58 20.09 6.89
C LEU A 68 15.36 19.69 7.73
N LEU A 69 14.19 20.26 7.42
CA LEU A 69 12.95 19.94 8.11
C LEU A 69 12.56 18.48 7.88
N LEU A 70 12.67 18.00 6.64
CA LEU A 70 12.38 16.61 6.30
C LEU A 70 13.31 15.65 7.06
N TRP A 71 14.61 15.94 7.12
CA TRP A 71 15.58 15.15 7.85
C TRP A 71 15.23 15.04 9.34
N LYS A 72 14.87 16.16 9.99
CA LYS A 72 14.45 16.21 11.40
C LYS A 72 13.14 15.48 11.72
N VAL A 73 12.29 15.27 10.71
CA VAL A 73 11.03 14.54 10.88
C VAL A 73 11.26 13.03 10.76
N ILE A 74 12.28 12.62 10.00
CA ILE A 74 12.61 11.21 9.75
C ILE A 74 13.56 10.64 10.83
N PHE A 75 14.45 11.46 11.39
CA PHE A 75 15.47 11.09 12.39
C PHE A 75 15.34 11.93 13.66
#